data_AF-A0A2E0C6A7-F1
#
_entry.id   AF-A0A2E0C6A7-F1
#
_cell.length_a   1.000
_cell.length_b   1.000
_cell.length_c   1.000
_cell.angle_alpha   90.00
_cell.angle_beta   90.00
_cell.angle_gamma   90.00
#
_symmetry.space_group_name_H-M   'P 1'
#
loop_
_entity.id
_entity.type
_entity.pdbx_description
1 polymer ?
#
loop_
_entity_poly.entity_id
_entity_poly.type
_entity_poly.pdbx_seq_one_letter_code
_entity_poly.pdbx_strand_id
1 'polypeptide(L)'
;TRSQLENKEKAMQLLKSQLYEIELKKKMKERDEIEASKMKIEWGSQIRNYVLHPYKLIKDVRTGHETNDVAGVLDGNLNPFLKSFLMKN
;
A
#
# COMPACT_ATOMS: atom_id res chain seq x y z
N THR A 1 11.79 43.03 -20.39
CA THR A 1 11.40 42.76 -18.98
C THR A 1 12.41 43.40 -18.04
N ARG A 2 12.19 44.67 -17.70
CA ARG A 2 13.03 45.43 -16.75
C ARG A 2 12.17 46.03 -15.63
N SER A 3 11.02 45.41 -15.36
CA SER A 3 10.07 45.81 -14.33
C SER A 3 10.32 45.00 -13.06
N GLN A 4 10.49 45.68 -11.93
CA GLN A 4 10.66 45.05 -10.61
C GLN A 4 9.42 44.23 -10.21
N LEU A 5 8.23 44.70 -10.60
CA LEU A 5 6.97 44.01 -10.30
C LEU A 5 6.89 42.67 -11.04
N GLU A 6 7.17 42.67 -12.35
CA GLU A 6 7.19 41.45 -13.17
C GLU A 6 8.22 40.44 -12.65
N ASN A 7 9.40 40.92 -12.22
CA ASN A 7 10.43 40.07 -11.63
C ASN A 7 9.96 39.45 -10.31
N LYS A 8 9.27 40.22 -9.47
CA LYS A 8 8.71 39.74 -8.19
C LYS A 8 7.60 38.71 -8.41
N GLU A 9 6.71 38.94 -9.36
CA GLU A 9 5.64 38.01 -9.72
C GLU A 9 6.19 36.69 -10.23
N LYS A 10 7.16 36.76 -11.15
CA LYS A 10 7.82 35.56 -11.69
C LYS A 10 8.59 34.78 -10.61
N ALA A 11 9.29 35.47 -9.72
CA ALA A 11 9.96 34.84 -8.58
C ALA A 11 8.97 34.15 -7.64
N MET A 12 7.82 34.77 -7.36
CA MET A 12 6.77 34.19 -6.52
C MET A 12 6.13 32.95 -7.17
N GLN A 13 5.92 32.97 -8.48
CA GLN A 13 5.43 31.81 -9.23
C GLN A 13 6.41 30.64 -9.16
N LEU A 14 7.70 30.90 -9.38
CA LEU A 14 8.76 29.89 -9.28
C LEU A 14 8.86 29.33 -7.85
N LEU A 15 8.81 30.19 -6.83
CA LEU A 15 8.86 29.79 -5.43
C LEU A 15 7.70 28.87 -5.08
N LYS A 16 6.47 29.21 -5.48
CA LYS A 16 5.28 28.35 -5.27
C LYS A 16 5.44 26.99 -5.95
N SER A 17 5.95 26.94 -7.18
CA SER A 17 6.22 25.69 -7.88
C SER A 17 7.21 24.81 -7.12
N GLN A 18 8.32 25.40 -6.65
CA GLN A 18 9.33 24.66 -5.89
C GLN A 18 8.80 24.16 -4.54
N LEU A 19 8.04 24.99 -3.81
CA LEU A 19 7.41 24.58 -2.55
C LEU A 19 6.44 23.41 -2.76
N TYR A 20 5.65 23.45 -3.83
CA TYR A 20 4.76 22.35 -4.18
C TYR A 20 5.53 21.06 -4.49
N GLU A 21 6.61 21.14 -5.27
CA GLU A 21 7.47 19.98 -5.54
C GLU A 21 8.09 19.38 -4.26
N ILE A 22 8.52 20.23 -3.32
CA ILE A 22 9.07 19.79 -2.04
C ILE A 22 8.00 19.06 -1.23
N GLU A 23 6.78 19.60 -1.15
CA GLU A 23 5.67 18.95 -0.44
C GLU A 23 5.28 17.63 -1.10
N LEU A 24 5.22 17.59 -2.43
CA LEU A 24 4.94 16.36 -3.19
C LEU A 24 6.01 15.30 -2.91
N LYS A 25 7.29 15.67 -2.96
CA LYS A 25 8.40 14.75 -2.63
C LYS A 25 8.30 14.23 -1.20
N LYS A 26 7.90 15.08 -0.24
CA LYS A 26 7.69 14.66 1.15
C LYS A 26 6.57 13.62 1.24
N LYS A 27 5.42 13.86 0.60
CA LYS A 27 4.29 12.91 0.54
C LYS A 27 4.68 11.60 -0.14
N MET A 28 5.44 11.66 -1.23
CA MET A 28 5.96 10.48 -1.91
C MET A 28 6.89 9.69 -1.00
N LYS A 29 7.81 10.36 -0.29
CA LYS A 29 8.71 9.69 0.65
C LYS A 29 7.97 8.99 1.79
N GLU A 30 6.99 9.65 2.40
CA GLU A 30 6.14 9.04 3.43
C GLU A 30 5.39 7.81 2.90
N ARG A 31 4.91 7.86 1.64
CA ARG A 31 4.30 6.72 0.96
C ARG A 31 5.31 5.61 0.70
N ASP A 32 6.50 5.95 0.22
CA ASP A 32 7.58 5.00 -0.10
C ASP A 32 8.07 4.28 1.16
N GLU A 33 8.14 4.96 2.31
CA GLU A 33 8.45 4.33 3.60
C GLU A 33 7.41 3.26 3.98
N ILE A 34 6.12 3.52 3.74
CA ILE A 34 5.05 2.53 3.93
C ILE A 34 5.17 1.40 2.91
N GLU A 35 5.44 1.71 1.64
CA GLU A 35 5.54 0.71 0.59
C GLU A 35 6.79 -0.17 0.71
N ALA A 36 7.89 0.37 1.24
CA ALA A 36 9.11 -0.38 1.51
C ALA A 36 8.93 -1.49 2.55
N SER A 37 7.91 -1.38 3.43
CA SER A 37 7.54 -2.47 4.35
C SER A 37 6.86 -3.65 3.63
N LYS A 38 6.36 -3.45 2.41
CA LYS A 38 5.73 -4.52 1.63
C LYS A 38 6.81 -5.44 1.07
N MET A 39 6.56 -6.74 1.13
CA MET A 39 7.46 -7.73 0.53
C MET A 39 7.44 -7.60 -1.00
N LYS A 40 8.60 -7.89 -1.63
CA LYS A 40 8.70 -7.96 -3.09
C LYS A 40 7.76 -9.02 -3.65
N ILE A 41 7.21 -8.79 -4.84
CA ILE A 41 6.34 -9.74 -5.54
C ILE A 41 7.22 -10.83 -6.19
N GLU A 42 7.74 -11.71 -5.34
CA GLU A 42 8.61 -12.81 -5.71
C GLU A 42 8.01 -14.13 -5.20
N TRP A 43 8.46 -15.26 -5.77
CA TRP A 43 8.08 -16.58 -5.30
C TRP A 43 8.47 -16.75 -3.82
N GLY A 44 7.49 -17.07 -2.97
CA GLY A 44 7.67 -17.21 -1.52
C GLY A 44 7.23 -15.99 -0.70
N SER A 45 6.99 -14.83 -1.31
CA SER A 45 6.45 -13.64 -0.62
C SER A 45 4.93 -13.62 -0.48
N GLN A 46 4.25 -14.73 -0.79
CA GLN A 46 2.80 -14.85 -0.72
C GLN A 46 2.32 -14.97 0.73
N ILE A 47 1.31 -14.17 1.10
CA ILE A 47 0.75 -14.17 2.46
C ILE A 47 -0.35 -15.22 2.65
N ARG A 48 -1.04 -15.62 1.57
CA ARG A 48 -2.19 -16.52 1.63
C ARG A 48 -2.32 -17.32 0.34
N ASN A 49 -2.54 -18.61 0.49
CA ASN A 49 -2.77 -19.53 -0.62
C ASN A 49 -4.27 -19.74 -0.78
N TYR A 50 -4.77 -19.56 -2.00
CA TYR A 50 -6.15 -19.84 -2.38
C TYR A 50 -6.15 -21.04 -3.33
N VAL A 51 -6.45 -22.22 -2.80
CA VAL A 51 -6.58 -23.44 -3.60
C VAL A 51 -8.06 -23.70 -3.83
N LEU A 52 -8.50 -23.52 -5.08
CA LEU A 52 -9.90 -23.73 -5.47
C LEU A 52 -10.15 -25.19 -5.91
N HIS A 53 -9.14 -25.81 -6.52
CA HIS A 53 -9.16 -27.18 -7.00
C HIS A 53 -7.77 -27.82 -6.79
N PRO A 54 -7.68 -29.12 -6.46
CA PRO A 54 -8.77 -30.09 -6.36
C PRO A 54 -9.54 -30.06 -5.03
N TYR A 55 -8.94 -29.50 -3.98
CA TYR A 55 -9.56 -29.29 -2.67
C TYR A 55 -9.72 -27.78 -2.43
N LYS A 56 -10.92 -27.37 -1.98
CA LYS A 56 -11.26 -25.99 -1.68
C LYS A 56 -10.67 -25.61 -0.31
N LEU A 57 -9.49 -24.98 -0.31
CA LEU A 57 -8.76 -24.60 0.89
C LEU A 57 -8.10 -23.23 0.74
N ILE A 58 -8.32 -22.37 1.73
CA ILE A 58 -7.62 -21.09 1.84
C ILE A 58 -6.81 -21.11 3.12
N LYS A 59 -5.52 -20.81 3.02
CA LYS A 59 -4.58 -20.85 4.14
C LYS A 59 -3.70 -19.60 4.19
N ASP A 60 -3.75 -18.86 5.30
CA ASP A 60 -2.84 -17.74 5.56
C ASP A 60 -1.51 -18.28 6.09
N VAL A 61 -0.43 -18.05 5.36
CA VAL A 61 0.91 -18.56 5.68
C VAL A 61 1.49 -17.85 6.89
N ARG A 62 1.08 -16.60 7.13
CA ARG A 62 1.60 -15.80 8.25
C ARG A 62 0.98 -16.23 9.56
N THR A 63 -0.28 -16.61 9.59
CA THR A 63 -0.97 -16.95 10.85
C THR A 63 -1.22 -18.44 11.02
N GLY A 64 -1.17 -19.21 9.95
CA GLY A 64 -1.55 -20.62 9.91
C GLY A 64 -3.05 -20.86 9.89
N HIS A 65 -3.88 -19.80 9.92
CA HIS A 65 -5.33 -19.92 9.86
C HIS A 65 -5.78 -20.41 8.49
N GLU A 66 -6.66 -21.42 8.47
CA GLU A 66 -7.19 -22.02 7.26
C GLU A 66 -8.71 -22.20 7.32
N THR A 67 -9.34 -22.19 6.15
CA THR A 67 -10.79 -22.39 5.98
C THR A 67 -11.09 -23.11 4.68
N ASN A 68 -12.17 -23.89 4.69
CA ASN A 68 -12.71 -24.58 3.52
C ASN A 68 -13.86 -23.79 2.86
N ASP A 69 -14.35 -22.73 3.50
CA ASP A 69 -15.39 -21.86 2.94
C ASP A 69 -14.78 -20.86 1.95
N VAL A 70 -14.52 -21.34 0.74
CA VAL A 70 -13.90 -20.50 -0.31
C VAL A 70 -14.87 -19.45 -0.84
N ALA A 71 -16.14 -19.80 -0.99
CA ALA A 71 -17.15 -18.89 -1.52
C ALA A 71 -17.32 -17.69 -0.59
N GLY A 72 -17.54 -17.92 0.71
CA GLY A 72 -17.70 -16.84 1.68
C GLY A 72 -16.47 -15.93 1.76
N VAL A 73 -15.25 -16.49 1.66
CA VAL A 73 -14.03 -15.68 1.67
C VAL A 73 -13.89 -14.82 0.42
N LEU A 74 -14.23 -15.36 -0.76
CA LEU A 74 -14.24 -14.58 -2.01
C LEU A 74 -15.35 -13.51 -2.01
N ASP A 75 -16.46 -13.78 -1.32
CA ASP A 75 -17.55 -12.83 -1.11
C ASP A 75 -17.27 -11.80 0.01
N GLY A 76 -16.06 -11.81 0.57
CA GLY A 76 -15.57 -10.75 1.48
C GLY A 76 -15.52 -11.13 2.96
N ASN A 77 -15.76 -12.39 3.33
CA ASN A 77 -15.59 -12.88 4.71
C ASN A 77 -14.10 -13.02 5.11
N LEU A 78 -13.39 -11.89 5.16
CA LEU A 78 -11.96 -11.81 5.47
C LEU A 78 -11.67 -11.55 6.95
N ASN A 79 -12.71 -11.22 7.73
CA ASN A 79 -12.58 -10.90 9.15
C ASN A 79 -11.85 -11.97 9.98
N PRO A 80 -12.06 -13.28 9.77
CA PRO A 80 -11.31 -14.31 10.51
C PRO A 80 -9.80 -14.22 10.29
N PHE A 81 -9.36 -13.96 9.06
CA PHE A 81 -7.94 -13.81 8.74
C PHE A 81 -7.34 -12.53 9.32
N LEU A 82 -8.07 -11.41 9.23
CA LEU A 82 -7.65 -10.13 9.79
C LEU A 82 -7.47 -10.23 11.31
N LYS A 83 -8.47 -10.80 12.00
CA LYS A 83 -8.42 -11.03 13.44
C LYS A 83 -7.26 -11.95 13.82
N SER A 84 -7.08 -13.05 13.08
CA SER A 84 -5.97 -13.98 13.31
C SER A 84 -4.60 -13.31 13.16
N PHE A 85 -4.45 -12.37 12.23
CA PHE A 85 -3.20 -11.64 12.04
C PHE A 85 -2.95 -10.61 13.13
N LEU A 86 -3.97 -9.84 13.51
CA LEU A 86 -3.85 -8.80 14.53
C LEU A 86 -3.69 -9.35 15.96
N MET A 87 -4.20 -10.56 16.23
CA MET A 87 -4.07 -11.22 17.53
C MET A 87 -2.82 -12.11 17.64
N LYS A 88 -2.06 -12.27 16.55
CA LYS A 88 -0.81 -13.01 16.55
C LYS A 88 0.29 -12.09 17.10
N ASN A 89 0.72 -12.36 18.33
CA ASN A 89 1.85 -11.69 18.98
C ASN A 89 3.13 -11.83 18.16
#